data_AF-A0A0K1ITE8-F1
#
_entry.id   AF-A0A0K1ITE8-F1
#
_cell.length_a   1.000
_cell.length_b   1.000
_cell.length_c   1.000
_cell.angle_alpha   90.00
_cell.angle_beta   90.00
_cell.angle_gamma   90.00
#
_symmetry.space_group_name_H-M   'P 1'
#
loop_
_entity.id
_entity.type
_entity.pdbx_description
1 polymer ?
#
loop_
_entity_poly.entity_id
_entity_poly.type
_entity_poly.pdbx_seq_one_letter_code
_entity_poly.pdbx_strand_id
1 'polypeptide(L)'
;MAVISLVGVGAGLVLVLLAVALHYSKGTGWEPTADITQEVLERRAATVAETDFPEPMNRSIGGGGGVAAVAGGEEGAELEGEEAEEEPSPADMPEDEVEYFEVEFVKQGETIELASNETVLDQGEDAGMDLPYACRQGSCVSCAAKITNGPAEEYITHHTQETLSDEEMDNGYTLTCVAYPKADFAIETGEAP
;
A
#
# COMPACT_ATOMS: atom_id res chain seq x y z
N MET A 1 30.21 -8.27 66.51
CA MET A 1 28.75 -8.25 66.74
C MET A 1 28.30 -6.79 66.77
N ALA A 2 27.65 -6.29 65.72
CA ALA A 2 27.10 -4.93 65.73
C ALA A 2 25.84 -4.91 66.59
N VAL A 3 25.81 -4.09 67.64
CA VAL A 3 24.64 -3.90 68.50
C VAL A 3 23.69 -2.91 67.81
N ILE A 4 22.59 -3.42 67.24
CA ILE A 4 21.53 -2.59 66.68
C ILE A 4 20.76 -2.01 67.86
N SER A 5 20.85 -0.69 68.05
CA SER A 5 20.09 -0.02 69.10
C SER A 5 18.64 0.16 68.67
N LEU A 6 17.69 -0.16 69.56
CA LEU A 6 16.25 0.01 69.31
C LEU A 6 15.91 1.46 68.91
N VAL A 7 16.66 2.42 69.47
CA VAL A 7 16.58 3.85 69.15
C VAL A 7 16.98 4.13 67.70
N GLY A 8 18.03 3.48 67.19
CA GLY A 8 18.48 3.63 65.80
C GLY A 8 17.45 3.09 64.80
N VAL A 9 16.83 1.95 65.11
CA VAL A 9 15.74 1.38 64.28
C VAL A 9 14.53 2.30 64.29
N GLY A 10 14.13 2.81 65.45
CA GLY A 10 13.00 3.74 65.57
C GLY A 10 13.24 5.04 64.80
N ALA A 11 14.43 5.63 64.92
CA ALA A 11 14.78 6.84 64.18
C ALA A 11 14.81 6.62 62.67
N GLY A 12 15.34 5.47 62.21
CA GLY A 12 15.33 5.09 60.79
C GLY A 12 13.91 4.93 60.24
N LEU A 13 13.03 4.25 60.99
CA LEU A 13 11.63 4.03 60.58
C LEU A 13 10.88 5.37 60.51
N VAL A 14 11.09 6.27 61.47
CA VAL A 14 10.52 7.62 61.44
C VAL A 14 11.01 8.41 60.23
N LEU A 15 12.31 8.39 59.93
CA LEU A 15 12.87 9.09 58.76
C LEU A 15 12.30 8.56 57.44
N VAL A 16 12.15 7.23 57.32
CA VAL A 16 11.54 6.61 56.13
C VAL A 16 10.07 7.03 56.00
N LEU A 17 9.29 6.96 57.08
CA LEU A 17 7.88 7.38 57.05
C LEU A 17 7.73 8.86 56.72
N LEU A 18 8.62 9.72 57.23
CA LEU A 18 8.64 11.15 56.89
C LEU A 18 8.97 11.38 55.42
N ALA A 19 9.96 10.67 54.88
CA ALA A 19 10.33 10.76 53.47
C ALA A 19 9.20 10.29 52.56
N VAL A 20 8.55 9.17 52.90
CA VAL A 20 7.37 8.65 52.19
C VAL A 20 6.22 9.67 52.27
N ALA A 21 5.89 10.16 53.46
CA ALA A 21 4.83 11.15 53.63
C ALA A 21 5.11 12.43 52.82
N LEU A 22 6.36 12.93 52.83
CA LEU A 22 6.75 14.10 52.05
C LEU A 22 6.69 13.83 50.54
N HIS A 23 7.09 12.64 50.09
CA HIS A 23 7.01 12.24 48.68
C HIS A 23 5.55 12.20 48.20
N TYR A 24 4.65 11.57 48.96
CA TYR A 24 3.24 11.49 48.61
C TYR A 24 2.48 12.81 48.81
N SER A 25 2.92 13.67 49.75
CA SER A 25 2.31 15.00 49.95
C SER A 25 2.52 15.96 48.79
N LYS A 26 3.59 15.78 48.01
CA LYS A 26 3.92 16.65 46.88
C LYS A 26 3.27 16.25 45.57
N GLY A 27 2.47 15.18 45.56
CA GLY A 27 1.68 14.76 44.39
C GLY A 27 2.55 14.51 43.16
N THR A 28 2.94 13.26 42.92
CA THR A 28 3.40 12.84 41.59
C THR A 28 2.17 12.65 40.69
N GLY A 29 1.36 13.69 40.54
CA GLY A 29 0.28 13.70 39.57
C GLY A 29 0.91 13.93 38.22
N TRP A 30 1.11 12.87 37.44
CA TRP A 30 1.20 13.04 36.00
C TRP A 30 -0.22 13.40 35.54
N GLU A 31 -0.46 14.68 35.29
CA GLU A 31 -1.67 15.10 34.60
C GLU A 31 -1.50 14.70 33.12
N PRO A 32 -2.43 13.92 32.55
CA PRO A 32 -2.47 13.74 31.12
C PRO A 32 -2.50 15.11 30.45
N THR A 33 -1.74 15.26 29.37
CA THR A 33 -1.87 16.45 28.51
C THR A 33 -3.35 16.64 28.16
N ALA A 34 -3.79 17.90 28.06
CA ALA A 34 -5.17 18.21 27.71
C ALA A 34 -5.61 17.40 26.48
N ASP A 35 -6.82 16.85 26.52
CA ASP A 35 -7.40 16.14 25.39
C ASP A 35 -7.72 17.15 24.28
N ILE A 36 -6.83 17.22 23.30
CA ILE A 36 -6.95 18.11 22.13
C ILE A 36 -7.75 17.49 20.99
N THR A 37 -8.39 16.33 21.19
CA THR A 37 -9.09 15.62 20.11
C THR A 37 -10.15 16.52 19.45
N GLN A 38 -10.94 17.23 20.25
CA GLN A 38 -11.97 18.13 19.72
C GLN A 38 -11.37 19.35 19.02
N GLU A 39 -10.35 19.98 19.60
CA GLU A 39 -9.69 21.13 18.99
C GLU A 39 -9.09 20.78 17.62
N VAL A 40 -8.46 19.61 17.49
CA VAL A 40 -7.89 19.14 16.21
C VAL A 40 -8.99 18.83 15.19
N LEU A 41 -10.10 18.20 15.61
CA LEU A 41 -11.22 17.89 14.72
C LEU A 41 -11.88 19.17 14.21
N GLU A 42 -12.18 20.12 15.09
CA GLU A 42 -12.78 21.42 14.73
C GLU A 42 -11.86 22.23 13.81
N ARG A 43 -10.56 22.25 14.10
CA ARG A 43 -9.58 22.97 13.28
C ARG A 43 -9.45 22.36 11.88
N ARG A 44 -9.51 21.03 11.77
CA ARG A 44 -9.53 20.34 10.46
C ARG A 44 -10.83 20.63 9.72
N ALA A 45 -11.98 20.50 10.39
CA ALA A 45 -13.28 20.80 9.80
C ALA A 45 -13.35 22.23 9.26
N ALA A 46 -12.86 23.22 10.02
CA ALA A 46 -12.85 24.62 9.61
C ALA A 46 -11.94 24.94 8.42
N THR A 47 -10.93 24.10 8.14
CA THR A 47 -10.05 24.27 6.97
C THR A 47 -10.60 23.60 5.70
N VAL A 48 -11.59 22.72 5.84
CA VAL A 48 -12.26 22.10 4.70
C VAL A 48 -13.42 23.00 4.29
N ALA A 49 -13.44 23.46 3.05
CA ALA A 49 -14.61 24.14 2.52
C ALA A 49 -15.81 23.19 2.59
N GLU A 50 -16.95 23.66 3.09
CA GLU A 50 -18.20 22.91 3.06
C GLU A 50 -18.58 22.74 1.59
N THR A 51 -18.20 21.61 1.01
CA THR A 51 -18.59 21.26 -0.34
C THR A 51 -20.01 20.73 -0.29
N ASP A 52 -20.89 21.24 -1.14
CA ASP A 52 -22.15 20.60 -1.47
C ASP A 52 -21.85 19.31 -2.27
N PHE A 53 -21.21 18.33 -1.64
CA PHE A 53 -21.14 16.98 -2.16
C PHE A 53 -22.52 16.37 -1.90
N PRO A 54 -23.36 16.19 -2.93
CA PRO A 54 -24.68 15.62 -2.73
C PRO A 54 -24.50 14.27 -2.07
N GLU A 55 -25.21 14.05 -0.95
CA GLU A 55 -25.13 12.79 -0.21
C GLU A 55 -25.29 11.64 -1.23
N PRO A 56 -24.33 10.71 -1.30
CA PRO A 56 -24.40 9.65 -2.28
C PRO A 56 -25.68 8.89 -1.97
N MET A 57 -26.68 9.05 -2.83
CA MET A 57 -27.90 8.26 -2.79
C MET A 57 -27.43 6.82 -2.69
N ASN A 58 -27.68 6.25 -1.52
CA ASN A 58 -27.70 4.84 -1.20
C ASN A 58 -27.22 3.97 -2.38
N ARG A 59 -25.92 3.65 -2.42
CA ARG A 59 -25.32 2.69 -3.35
C ARG A 59 -25.75 1.24 -3.00
N SER A 60 -26.99 1.05 -2.58
CA SER A 60 -27.63 -0.26 -2.57
C SER A 60 -28.02 -0.59 -4.01
N ILE A 61 -27.28 -1.52 -4.59
CA ILE A 61 -27.70 -2.47 -5.63
C ILE A 61 -28.98 -2.07 -6.40
N GLY A 62 -28.79 -1.66 -7.65
CA GLY A 62 -29.81 -1.70 -8.70
C GLY A 62 -30.59 -0.39 -8.89
N GLY A 63 -30.19 0.39 -9.89
CA GLY A 63 -31.01 1.47 -10.44
C GLY A 63 -30.16 2.61 -10.97
N GLY A 64 -29.90 2.61 -12.28
CA GLY A 64 -29.20 3.69 -12.97
C GLY A 64 -29.82 5.06 -12.69
N GLY A 65 -28.95 6.02 -12.37
CA GLY A 65 -29.29 7.42 -12.17
C GLY A 65 -28.01 8.22 -12.23
N GLY A 66 -27.91 9.07 -13.24
CA GLY A 66 -26.67 9.66 -13.74
C GLY A 66 -25.87 10.48 -12.73
N VAL A 67 -24.57 10.56 -13.01
CA VAL A 67 -23.65 11.51 -12.39
C VAL A 67 -24.18 12.93 -12.61
N ALA A 68 -24.63 13.58 -11.55
CA ALA A 68 -24.94 15.00 -11.58
C ALA A 68 -23.60 15.77 -11.53
N ALA A 69 -23.17 16.26 -12.69
CA ALA A 69 -22.08 17.22 -12.79
C ALA A 69 -22.46 18.53 -12.08
N VAL A 70 -21.51 19.10 -11.34
CA VAL A 70 -21.60 20.43 -10.74
C VAL A 70 -21.76 21.49 -11.85
N ALA A 71 -22.81 22.29 -11.74
CA ALA A 71 -23.17 23.31 -12.73
C ALA A 71 -22.25 24.54 -12.61
N GLY A 72 -21.52 24.82 -13.69
CA GLY A 72 -20.84 26.09 -13.93
C GLY A 72 -20.83 26.40 -15.42
N GLY A 73 -21.83 27.14 -15.89
CA GLY A 73 -21.84 27.77 -17.21
C GLY A 73 -22.45 26.93 -18.33
N GLU A 74 -23.57 27.42 -18.86
CA GLU A 74 -24.27 26.88 -20.02
C GLU A 74 -23.44 27.10 -21.30
N GLU A 75 -22.97 26.02 -21.91
CA GLU A 75 -23.12 25.71 -23.33
C GLU A 75 -22.95 24.20 -23.45
N GLY A 76 -23.95 23.54 -24.05
CA GLY A 76 -24.03 22.08 -24.13
C GLY A 76 -22.83 21.50 -24.85
N ALA A 77 -21.85 21.02 -24.09
CA ALA A 77 -21.06 19.89 -24.48
C ALA A 77 -21.86 18.66 -24.06
N GLU A 78 -22.60 18.09 -25.01
CA GLU A 78 -22.88 16.67 -24.95
C GLU A 78 -21.51 16.01 -24.88
N LEU A 79 -21.10 15.60 -23.68
CA LEU A 79 -19.99 14.67 -23.54
C LEU A 79 -20.55 13.37 -24.12
N GLU A 80 -20.43 13.24 -25.44
CA GLU A 80 -20.27 11.94 -26.05
C GLU A 80 -19.22 11.25 -25.20
N GLY A 81 -19.65 10.20 -24.51
CA GLY A 81 -18.70 9.27 -23.93
C GLY A 81 -17.85 8.82 -25.09
N GLU A 82 -16.64 9.36 -25.18
CA GLU A 82 -15.53 8.59 -25.70
C GLU A 82 -15.49 7.38 -24.77
N GLU A 83 -16.16 6.32 -25.20
CA GLU A 83 -15.70 4.96 -24.95
C GLU A 83 -14.22 5.04 -25.31
N ALA A 84 -13.37 5.26 -24.31
CA ALA A 84 -11.96 4.95 -24.45
C ALA A 84 -11.97 3.53 -25.00
N GLU A 85 -11.49 3.36 -26.23
CA GLU A 85 -11.32 2.03 -26.81
C GLU A 85 -10.53 1.25 -25.76
N GLU A 86 -11.20 0.31 -25.09
CA GLU A 86 -10.58 -0.55 -24.09
C GLU A 86 -9.59 -1.39 -24.90
N GLU A 87 -8.33 -0.94 -24.96
CA GLU A 87 -7.24 -1.72 -25.52
C GLU A 87 -7.31 -3.10 -24.84
N PRO A 88 -7.42 -4.20 -25.61
CA PRO A 88 -7.68 -5.51 -25.04
C PRO A 88 -6.58 -5.88 -24.06
N SER A 89 -6.94 -6.09 -22.79
CA SER A 89 -5.99 -6.48 -21.76
C SER A 89 -5.58 -7.93 -21.98
N PRO A 90 -4.32 -8.32 -21.71
CA PRO A 90 -3.95 -9.73 -21.68
C PRO A 90 -4.83 -10.57 -20.73
N ALA A 91 -5.46 -9.95 -19.73
CA ALA A 91 -6.42 -10.62 -18.84
C ALA A 91 -7.74 -11.04 -19.50
N ASP A 92 -8.13 -10.41 -20.62
CA ASP A 92 -9.39 -10.68 -21.34
C ASP A 92 -9.24 -11.80 -22.39
N MET A 93 -8.06 -12.40 -22.50
CA MET A 93 -7.75 -13.45 -23.45
C MET A 93 -8.60 -14.70 -23.19
N PRO A 94 -9.18 -15.33 -24.23
CA PRO A 94 -9.98 -16.53 -24.04
C PRO A 94 -9.13 -17.69 -23.51
N GLU A 95 -9.71 -18.55 -22.67
CA GLU A 95 -9.00 -19.64 -21.98
C GLU A 95 -8.28 -20.60 -22.94
N ASP A 96 -8.77 -20.77 -24.18
CA ASP A 96 -8.17 -21.63 -25.19
C ASP A 96 -6.94 -21.02 -25.90
N GLU A 97 -6.64 -19.74 -25.65
CA GLU A 97 -5.46 -19.01 -26.16
C GLU A 97 -4.41 -18.74 -25.06
N VAL A 98 -4.68 -19.12 -23.81
CA VAL A 98 -3.72 -18.94 -22.70
C VAL A 98 -2.51 -19.86 -22.91
N GLU A 99 -1.35 -19.24 -23.02
CA GLU A 99 -0.06 -19.92 -23.08
C GLU A 99 0.59 -19.93 -21.69
N TYR A 100 1.43 -20.92 -21.45
CA TYR A 100 2.12 -21.12 -20.18
C TYR A 100 3.63 -21.05 -20.41
N PHE A 101 4.32 -20.33 -19.54
CA PHE A 101 5.76 -20.08 -19.63
C PHE A 101 6.47 -20.46 -18.32
N GLU A 102 7.66 -21.03 -18.44
CA GLU A 102 8.46 -21.42 -17.27
C GLU A 102 9.26 -20.21 -16.77
N VAL A 103 8.99 -19.76 -15.55
CA VAL A 103 9.63 -18.58 -14.95
C VAL A 103 10.36 -18.93 -13.66
N GLU A 104 11.67 -18.66 -13.63
CA GLU A 104 12.53 -18.88 -12.47
C GLU A 104 12.62 -17.62 -11.59
N PHE A 105 12.15 -17.72 -10.35
CA PHE A 105 12.28 -16.70 -9.33
C PHE A 105 13.62 -16.88 -8.60
N VAL A 106 14.66 -16.21 -9.08
CA VAL A 106 16.07 -16.46 -8.70
C VAL A 106 16.31 -16.29 -7.19
N LYS A 107 15.66 -15.31 -6.55
CA LYS A 107 15.85 -15.05 -5.11
C LYS A 107 15.10 -16.04 -4.22
N GLN A 108 14.00 -16.58 -4.71
CA GLN A 108 13.16 -17.58 -4.07
C GLN A 108 13.73 -18.98 -4.31
N GLY A 109 14.49 -19.18 -5.38
CA GLY A 109 15.04 -20.47 -5.79
C GLY A 109 13.98 -21.44 -6.28
N GLU A 110 12.88 -20.91 -6.82
CA GLU A 110 11.72 -21.67 -7.28
C GLU A 110 11.41 -21.32 -8.74
N THR A 111 11.00 -22.33 -9.50
CA THR A 111 10.54 -22.18 -10.88
C THR A 111 9.08 -22.57 -10.93
N ILE A 112 8.24 -21.67 -11.45
CA ILE A 112 6.81 -21.90 -11.59
C ILE A 112 6.37 -21.68 -13.03
N GLU A 113 5.29 -22.33 -13.40
CA GLU A 113 4.65 -22.18 -14.71
C GLU A 113 3.63 -21.04 -14.61
N LEU A 114 3.80 -20.01 -15.44
CA LEU A 114 2.97 -18.81 -15.44
C LEU A 114 2.09 -18.74 -16.68
N ALA A 115 0.80 -18.47 -16.51
CA ALA A 115 -0.16 -18.19 -17.55
C ALA A 115 0.03 -16.79 -18.15
N SER A 116 -0.19 -16.66 -19.46
CA SER A 116 -0.04 -15.41 -20.23
C SER A 116 -1.13 -14.36 -19.96
N ASN A 117 -2.24 -14.75 -19.34
CA ASN A 117 -3.38 -13.90 -19.04
C ASN A 117 -3.44 -13.41 -17.58
N GLU A 118 -2.42 -13.69 -16.77
CA GLU A 118 -2.35 -13.25 -15.38
C GLU A 118 -1.01 -12.58 -15.07
N THR A 119 -0.99 -11.66 -14.11
CA THR A 119 0.24 -10.92 -13.80
C THR A 119 1.25 -11.81 -13.09
N VAL A 120 2.54 -11.54 -13.29
CA VAL A 120 3.64 -12.26 -12.62
C VAL A 120 3.54 -12.14 -11.10
N LEU A 121 3.07 -10.99 -10.58
CA LEU A 121 2.88 -10.80 -9.15
C LEU A 121 1.78 -11.72 -8.60
N ASP A 122 0.59 -11.71 -9.20
CA ASP A 122 -0.57 -12.44 -8.65
C ASP A 122 -0.29 -13.96 -8.65
N GLN A 123 0.27 -14.48 -9.74
CA GLN A 123 0.65 -15.90 -9.83
C GLN A 123 1.76 -16.29 -8.85
N GLY A 124 2.71 -15.38 -8.59
CA GLY A 124 3.76 -15.60 -7.58
C GLY A 124 3.19 -15.61 -6.16
N GLU A 125 2.22 -14.75 -5.86
CA GLU A 125 1.51 -14.76 -4.56
C GLU A 125 0.67 -16.03 -4.38
N ASP A 126 0.00 -16.50 -5.44
CA ASP A 126 -0.79 -17.73 -5.43
C ASP A 126 0.08 -18.98 -5.25
N ALA A 127 1.32 -18.96 -5.74
CA ALA A 127 2.34 -19.95 -5.43
C ALA A 127 2.88 -19.86 -3.98
N GLY A 128 2.48 -18.83 -3.22
CA GLY A 128 2.86 -18.63 -1.83
C GLY A 128 4.16 -17.86 -1.62
N MET A 129 4.65 -17.15 -2.63
CA MET A 129 5.86 -16.33 -2.53
C MET A 129 5.57 -14.97 -1.89
N ASP A 130 6.49 -14.51 -1.04
CA ASP A 130 6.45 -13.16 -0.47
C ASP A 130 7.14 -12.18 -1.44
N LEU A 131 6.35 -11.61 -2.35
CA LEU A 131 6.82 -10.67 -3.37
C LEU A 131 6.61 -9.22 -2.92
N PRO A 132 7.55 -8.30 -3.18
CA PRO A 132 7.38 -6.90 -2.82
C PRO A 132 6.33 -6.23 -3.71
N TYR A 133 5.36 -5.51 -3.12
CA TYR A 133 4.38 -4.69 -3.84
C TYR A 133 3.80 -3.59 -2.95
N ALA A 134 3.09 -2.62 -3.55
CA ALA A 134 2.34 -1.62 -2.80
C ALA A 134 1.05 -1.18 -3.52
N CYS A 135 1.15 -0.53 -4.68
CA CYS A 135 -0.04 -0.02 -5.38
C CYS A 135 -0.82 -1.11 -6.11
N ARG A 136 -0.15 -1.95 -6.92
CA ARG A 136 -0.74 -2.87 -7.93
C ARG A 136 -1.39 -2.16 -9.14
N GLN A 137 -0.89 -0.97 -9.49
CA GLN A 137 -1.35 -0.20 -10.66
C GLN A 137 -0.19 0.23 -11.57
N GLY A 138 1.03 -0.28 -11.36
CA GLY A 138 2.18 0.07 -12.21
C GLY A 138 2.76 1.48 -11.97
N SER A 139 2.44 2.15 -10.85
CA SER A 139 2.84 3.55 -10.58
C SER A 139 3.86 3.74 -9.45
N CYS A 140 3.99 2.79 -8.51
CA CYS A 140 4.76 2.99 -7.27
C CYS A 140 6.19 2.42 -7.26
N VAL A 141 6.58 1.64 -8.28
CA VAL A 141 7.89 0.93 -8.37
C VAL A 141 8.16 -0.10 -7.25
N SER A 142 7.29 -0.26 -6.25
CA SER A 142 7.51 -1.24 -5.16
C SER A 142 7.49 -2.68 -5.66
N CYS A 143 6.82 -2.96 -6.78
CA CYS A 143 6.76 -4.27 -7.44
C CYS A 143 7.88 -4.47 -8.49
N ALA A 144 8.90 -3.60 -8.49
CA ALA A 144 9.98 -3.67 -9.45
C ALA A 144 10.83 -4.94 -9.26
N ALA A 145 11.24 -5.48 -10.39
CA ALA A 145 12.07 -6.65 -10.51
C ALA A 145 12.96 -6.53 -11.76
N LYS A 146 13.91 -7.43 -11.90
CA LYS A 146 14.83 -7.45 -13.03
C LYS A 146 14.87 -8.82 -13.69
N ILE A 147 14.62 -8.85 -14.99
CA ILE A 147 14.82 -10.04 -15.83
C ILE A 147 16.32 -10.18 -16.11
N THR A 148 16.85 -11.37 -15.88
CA THR A 148 18.29 -11.64 -15.98
C THR A 148 18.73 -12.07 -17.39
N ASN A 149 17.78 -12.48 -18.23
CA ASN A 149 18.05 -13.00 -19.57
C ASN A 149 18.26 -11.91 -20.63
N GLY A 150 17.80 -10.68 -20.40
CA GLY A 150 17.87 -9.61 -21.40
C GLY A 150 16.86 -8.48 -21.15
N PRO A 151 16.53 -7.70 -22.21
CA PRO A 151 15.54 -6.63 -22.17
C PRO A 151 14.17 -7.15 -21.73
N ALA A 152 13.47 -6.41 -20.88
CA ALA A 152 12.19 -6.85 -20.31
C ALA A 152 11.09 -7.03 -21.38
N GLU A 153 11.07 -6.18 -22.40
CA GLU A 153 10.08 -6.21 -23.48
C GLU A 153 10.08 -7.51 -24.31
N GLU A 154 11.20 -8.25 -24.30
CA GLU A 154 11.31 -9.54 -24.99
C GLU A 154 10.56 -10.67 -24.27
N TYR A 155 10.34 -10.53 -22.95
CA TYR A 155 9.82 -11.61 -22.09
C TYR A 155 8.47 -11.32 -21.47
N ILE A 156 8.14 -10.03 -21.28
CA ILE A 156 6.89 -9.63 -20.63
C ILE A 156 6.22 -8.48 -21.37
N THR A 157 4.96 -8.22 -21.04
CA THR A 157 4.25 -7.03 -21.48
C THR A 157 3.51 -6.39 -20.34
N HIS A 158 3.65 -5.07 -20.25
CA HIS A 158 2.93 -4.28 -19.27
C HIS A 158 1.62 -3.77 -19.84
N HIS A 159 0.55 -3.86 -19.05
CA HIS A 159 -0.75 -3.35 -19.47
C HIS A 159 -0.92 -1.84 -19.17
N THR A 160 -0.51 -1.37 -17.99
CA THR A 160 -0.81 0.00 -17.51
C THR A 160 0.38 0.73 -16.90
N GLN A 161 1.61 0.33 -17.20
CA GLN A 161 2.78 0.98 -16.61
C GLN A 161 3.17 2.24 -17.40
N GLU A 162 3.44 3.33 -16.69
CA GLU A 162 4.01 4.58 -17.26
C GLU A 162 5.26 5.03 -16.48
N THR A 163 5.79 4.17 -15.62
CA THR A 163 6.80 4.55 -14.62
C THR A 163 8.22 4.23 -15.06
N LEU A 164 8.42 3.07 -15.69
CA LEU A 164 9.71 2.66 -16.23
C LEU A 164 9.88 3.30 -17.61
N SER A 165 11.03 3.92 -17.81
CA SER A 165 11.51 4.38 -19.10
C SER A 165 11.95 3.22 -19.99
N ASP A 166 11.97 3.45 -21.31
CA ASP A 166 12.45 2.47 -22.29
C ASP A 166 13.87 1.97 -21.97
N GLU A 167 14.76 2.86 -21.51
CA GLU A 167 16.13 2.49 -21.12
C GLU A 167 16.15 1.55 -19.91
N GLU A 168 15.25 1.74 -18.94
CA GLU A 168 15.13 0.83 -17.79
C GLU A 168 14.57 -0.53 -18.22
N MET A 169 13.59 -0.55 -19.11
CA MET A 169 13.05 -1.79 -19.69
C MET A 169 14.11 -2.53 -20.52
N ASP A 170 14.92 -1.81 -21.30
CA ASP A 170 16.05 -2.36 -22.05
C ASP A 170 17.13 -2.98 -21.14
N ASN A 171 17.32 -2.40 -19.95
CA ASN A 171 18.19 -2.94 -18.91
C ASN A 171 17.59 -4.14 -18.14
N GLY A 172 16.39 -4.58 -18.52
CA GLY A 172 15.69 -5.73 -17.96
C GLY A 172 14.78 -5.42 -16.78
N TYR A 173 14.57 -4.15 -16.41
CA TYR A 173 13.66 -3.82 -15.31
C TYR A 173 12.20 -3.97 -15.73
N THR A 174 11.39 -4.48 -14.80
CA THR A 174 9.96 -4.75 -15.02
C THR A 174 9.14 -4.53 -13.75
N LEU A 175 7.87 -4.17 -13.91
CA LEU A 175 6.90 -4.09 -12.80
C LEU A 175 6.02 -5.34 -12.79
N THR A 176 6.32 -6.27 -11.86
CA THR A 176 5.64 -7.58 -11.76
C THR A 176 4.13 -7.49 -11.60
N CYS A 177 3.65 -6.42 -10.97
CA CYS A 177 2.23 -6.21 -10.67
C CYS A 177 1.35 -5.83 -11.86
N VAL A 178 1.95 -5.56 -13.02
CA VAL A 178 1.22 -5.27 -14.27
C VAL A 178 1.89 -5.96 -15.47
N ALA A 179 2.83 -6.88 -15.21
CA ALA A 179 3.58 -7.60 -16.23
C ALA A 179 2.95 -8.97 -16.49
N TYR A 180 2.70 -9.27 -17.76
CA TYR A 180 2.21 -10.56 -18.25
C TYR A 180 3.34 -11.29 -19.00
N PRO A 181 3.55 -12.59 -18.77
CA PRO A 181 4.62 -13.34 -19.42
C PRO A 181 4.31 -13.62 -20.89
N LYS A 182 5.36 -13.60 -21.73
CA LYS A 182 5.33 -13.90 -23.18
C LYS A 182 6.36 -14.93 -23.63
N ALA A 183 7.27 -15.31 -22.74
CA ALA A 183 8.34 -16.29 -22.99
C ALA A 183 8.87 -16.82 -21.64
N ASP A 184 9.74 -17.83 -21.69
CA ASP A 184 10.45 -18.35 -20.51
C ASP A 184 11.58 -17.40 -20.08
N PHE A 185 11.72 -17.12 -18.78
CA PHE A 185 12.78 -16.25 -18.25
C PHE A 185 13.09 -16.48 -16.77
N ALA A 186 14.17 -15.86 -16.30
CA ALA A 186 14.57 -15.82 -14.90
C ALA A 186 14.53 -14.38 -14.37
N ILE A 187 13.89 -14.18 -13.22
CA ILE A 187 13.59 -12.88 -12.63
C ILE A 187 14.14 -12.75 -11.20
N GLU A 188 14.74 -11.59 -10.92
CA GLU A 188 15.17 -11.16 -9.59
C GLU A 188 14.17 -10.15 -9.04
N THR A 189 13.38 -10.55 -8.04
CA THR A 189 12.33 -9.72 -7.44
C THR A 189 12.90 -8.65 -6.51
N GLY A 190 12.28 -7.47 -6.42
CA GLY A 190 12.73 -6.39 -5.52
C GLY A 190 14.01 -5.70 -5.98
N GLU A 191 14.26 -5.71 -7.29
CA GLU A 191 15.30 -4.93 -7.95
C GLU A 191 14.63 -3.72 -8.59
N ALA A 192 14.99 -2.51 -8.15
CA ALA A 192 14.49 -1.26 -8.71
C ALA A 192 15.63 -0.51 -9.43
N PRO A 193 15.33 0.22 -10.51
CA PRO A 193 16.32 1.03 -11.24
C PRO A 193 16.91 2.17 -10.39
#